data_AF-A0A6M3LMY8-F1
#
_entry.id   AF-A0A6M3LMY8-F1
#
_cell.length_a   1.000
_cell.length_b   1.000
_cell.length_c   1.000
_cell.angle_alpha   90.00
_cell.angle_beta   90.00
_cell.angle_gamma   90.00
#
_symmetry.space_group_name_H-M   'P 1'
#
loop_
_entity.id
_entity.type
_entity.pdbx_description
1 polymer ?
#
loop_
_entity_poly.entity_id
_entity_poly.type
_entity_poly.pdbx_seq_one_letter_code
_entity_poly.pdbx_strand_id
1 'polypeptide(L)' 'MERSDRRAPVQGTRHLGRGTGTVAWSEHVAAWEIYRKYRGDQSAERVTERGGFDYGELVVLLGAEPETWRARDE' A
#
# COMPACT_ATOMS: atom_id res chain seq x y z
N MET A 1 4.27 17.20 15.11
CA MET A 1 3.26 16.11 14.99
C MET A 1 3.77 15.14 13.93
N GLU A 2 4.81 14.38 14.28
CA GLU A 2 5.45 13.42 13.39
C GLU A 2 4.72 12.08 13.47
N ARG A 3 3.90 11.78 12.46
CA ARG A 3 3.51 10.40 12.12
C ARG A 3 4.23 9.94 10.83
N SER A 4 5.39 10.53 10.55
CA SER A 4 6.01 10.56 9.21
C SER A 4 6.79 9.30 8.84
N ASP A 5 7.17 8.45 9.81
CA ASP A 5 7.98 7.25 9.55
C ASP A 5 7.19 5.94 9.47
N ARG A 6 5.88 5.96 9.70
CA ARG A 6 5.08 4.74 9.60
C ARG A 6 5.02 4.32 8.12
N ARG A 7 5.35 3.05 7.87
CA ARG A 7 5.28 2.44 6.54
C ARG A 7 4.35 1.24 6.56
N ALA A 8 3.64 1.00 5.47
CA ALA A 8 2.82 -0.18 5.25
C ALA A 8 3.56 -1.17 4.33
N PRO A 9 3.43 -2.49 4.55
CA PRO A 9 3.93 -3.49 3.62
C PRO A 9 3.20 -3.39 2.28
N VAL A 10 3.92 -3.73 1.21
CA VAL A 10 3.38 -3.88 -0.14
C VAL A 10 3.72 -5.28 -0.61
N GLN A 11 2.70 -6.01 -1.06
CA GLN A 11 2.88 -7.34 -1.63
C GLN A 11 3.51 -7.23 -3.03
N GLY A 12 4.41 -8.16 -3.34
CA GLY A 12 5.04 -8.20 -4.65
C GLY A 12 4.05 -8.60 -5.73
N THR A 13 4.04 -7.85 -6.82
CA THR A 13 3.19 -8.11 -7.98
C THR A 13 4.07 -8.72 -9.08
N ARG A 14 4.13 -10.06 -9.15
CA ARG A 14 5.01 -10.81 -10.08
C ARG A 14 4.91 -10.36 -11.54
N HIS A 15 3.70 -10.07 -12.02
CA HIS A 15 3.48 -9.69 -13.41
C HIS A 15 3.96 -8.27 -13.74
N LEU A 16 4.22 -7.42 -12.74
CA LEU A 16 4.82 -6.10 -12.89
C LEU A 16 6.34 -6.11 -12.62
N GLY A 17 6.93 -7.27 -12.34
CA GLY A 17 8.35 -7.38 -11.96
C GLY A 17 8.70 -6.66 -10.65
N ARG A 18 7.69 -6.32 -9.83
CA ARG A 18 7.88 -5.64 -8.54
C ARG A 18 7.85 -6.67 -7.41
N GLY A 19 8.95 -6.77 -6.67
CA GLY A 19 9.06 -7.59 -5.47
C GLY A 19 8.28 -7.01 -4.29
N THR A 20 8.37 -7.66 -3.13
CA THR A 20 7.77 -7.11 -1.90
C THR A 20 8.43 -5.78 -1.53
N GLY A 21 7.70 -4.92 -0.85
CA GLY A 21 8.19 -3.59 -0.51
C GLY A 21 7.43 -2.94 0.62
N THR A 22 7.63 -1.63 0.75
CA THR A 22 6.89 -0.79 1.69
C THR A 22 6.59 0.57 1.08
N VAL A 23 5.46 1.16 1.44
CA VAL A 23 5.10 2.55 1.14
C VAL A 23 4.85 3.33 2.42
N ALA A 24 4.92 4.66 2.34
CA ALA A 24 4.53 5.53 3.42
C ALA A 24 3.08 5.28 3.84
N TRP A 25 2.80 5.42 5.13
CA TRP A 25 1.45 5.25 5.66
C TRP A 25 0.43 6.18 5.02
N SER A 26 0.85 7.37 4.60
CA SER A 26 0.00 8.33 3.87
C SER A 26 -0.51 7.75 2.54
N GLU A 27 0.35 7.14 1.74
CA GLU A 27 -0.04 6.50 0.48
C GLU A 27 -0.93 5.28 0.71
N HIS A 28 -0.62 4.49 1.75
CA HIS A 28 -1.47 3.38 2.17
C HIS A 28 -2.87 3.83 2.58
N VAL A 29 -2.99 4.91 3.37
CA VAL A 29 -4.28 5.47 3.76
C VAL A 29 -5.01 6.05 2.55
N ALA A 30 -4.32 6.75 1.64
CA ALA A 30 -4.93 7.27 0.42
C ALA A 30 -5.52 6.14 -0.45
N ALA A 31 -4.76 5.05 -0.64
CA ALA A 31 -5.24 3.86 -1.32
C ALA A 31 -6.44 3.21 -0.57
N TRP A 32 -6.34 3.10 0.76
CA TRP A 32 -7.42 2.57 1.59
C TRP A 32 -8.71 3.39 1.53
N GLU A 33 -8.63 4.72 1.50
CA GLU A 33 -9.80 5.59 1.41
C GLU A 33 -10.60 5.40 0.12
N ILE A 34 -9.93 4.95 -0.93
CA ILE A 34 -10.53 4.59 -2.22
C ILE A 34 -11.04 3.16 -2.15
N TYR A 35 -10.21 2.22 -1.69
CA TYR A 35 -10.56 0.81 -1.52
C TYR A 35 -11.82 0.61 -0.68
N ARG A 36 -11.96 1.33 0.45
CA ARG A 36 -13.11 1.22 1.36
C ARG A 36 -14.45 1.59 0.71
N LYS A 37 -14.43 2.39 -0.37
CA LYS A 37 -15.64 2.72 -1.15
C LYS A 37 -16.18 1.50 -1.90
N TYR A 38 -15.31 0.54 -2.22
CA TYR A 38 -15.63 -0.66 -3.00
C TYR A 38 -15.67 -1.93 -2.14
N ARG A 39 -15.00 -1.93 -0.99
CA ARG A 39 -14.87 -3.10 -0.09
C ARG A 39 -15.04 -2.63 1.36
N GLY A 40 -16.22 -2.89 1.92
CA GLY A 40 -16.61 -2.42 3.26
C GLY A 40 -15.91 -3.11 4.43
N ASP A 41 -15.92 -2.39 5.57
CA ASP A 41 -15.61 -2.75 6.96
C ASP A 41 -14.17 -3.06 7.39
N GLN A 42 -13.17 -2.96 6.52
CA GLN A 42 -11.78 -3.07 6.95
C GLN A 42 -11.16 -1.71 7.24
N SER A 43 -10.50 -1.56 8.38
CA SER A 43 -9.64 -0.40 8.65
C SER A 43 -8.32 -0.47 7.87
N ALA A 44 -7.65 0.67 7.69
CA ALA A 44 -6.35 0.72 7.04
C ALA A 44 -5.32 -0.17 7.76
N GLU A 45 -5.38 -0.23 9.09
CA GLU A 45 -4.59 -1.11 9.93
C GLU A 45 -4.86 -2.58 9.61
N ARG A 46 -6.13 -2.98 9.47
CA ARG A 46 -6.48 -4.38 9.19
C ARG A 46 -5.98 -4.83 7.83
N VAL A 47 -5.98 -3.94 6.83
CA VAL A 47 -5.39 -4.21 5.51
C VAL A 47 -3.87 -4.39 5.64
N THR A 48 -3.22 -3.54 6.43
CA THR A 48 -1.76 -3.62 6.70
C THR A 48 -1.38 -4.95 7.35
N GLU A 49 -2.14 -5.39 8.36
CA GLU A 49 -1.91 -6.67 9.05
C GLU A 49 -1.98 -7.88 8.11
N ARG A 50 -2.75 -7.79 7.02
CA ARG A 50 -2.89 -8.85 6.02
C ARG A 50 -1.77 -8.85 4.98
N GLY A 51 -0.82 -7.93 5.08
CA GLY A 51 0.26 -7.76 4.11
C GLY A 51 0.15 -6.50 3.26
N GLY A 52 -0.87 -5.66 3.50
CA GLY A 52 -1.09 -4.42 2.76
C GLY A 52 -1.72 -4.66 1.39
N PHE A 53 -1.56 -3.68 0.52
CA PHE A 53 -1.95 -3.77 -0.90
C PHE A 53 -0.83 -4.40 -1.71
N ASP A 54 -1.15 -5.01 -2.85
CA ASP A 54 -0.12 -5.29 -3.84
C ASP A 54 0.26 -4.02 -4.63
N TYR A 55 1.40 -4.06 -5.32
CA TYR A 55 1.90 -2.90 -6.08
C TYR A 55 0.93 -2.45 -7.18
N GLY A 56 0.29 -3.39 -7.88
CA GLY A 56 -0.69 -3.10 -8.92
C GLY A 56 -1.97 -2.49 -8.35
N GLU A 57 -2.45 -2.98 -7.21
CA GLU A 57 -3.57 -2.39 -6.48
C GLU A 57 -3.27 -0.94 -6.07
N LEU A 58 -2.06 -0.64 -5.60
CA LEU A 58 -1.67 0.74 -5.30
C LEU A 58 -1.72 1.63 -6.54
N VAL A 59 -1.20 1.18 -7.68
CA VAL A 59 -1.25 1.94 -8.94
C VAL A 59 -2.70 2.22 -9.35
N VAL A 60 -3.57 1.22 -9.26
CA VAL A 60 -4.99 1.36 -9.61
C VAL A 60 -5.72 2.30 -8.65
N LEU A 61 -5.49 2.16 -7.34
CA LEU A 61 -6.18 2.96 -6.32
C LEU A 61 -5.68 4.39 -6.31
N LEU A 62 -4.36 4.64 -6.40
CA LEU A 62 -3.78 5.98 -6.41
C LEU A 62 -3.90 6.68 -7.78
N GLY A 63 -4.09 5.91 -8.86
CA GLY A 63 -4.08 6.42 -10.23
C GLY A 63 -2.68 6.72 -10.78
N ALA A 64 -1.63 6.39 -10.02
CA ALA A 64 -0.22 6.60 -10.37
C ALA A 64 0.67 5.62 -9.58
N GLU A 65 1.94 5.46 -10.00
CA GLU A 65 2.92 4.71 -9.20
C GLU A 65 3.12 5.36 -7.83
N PRO A 66 3.18 4.57 -6.72
CA PRO A 66 3.46 5.11 -5.40
C PRO A 66 4.85 5.75 -5.36
N GLU A 67 4.92 7.01 -4.97
CA GLU A 67 6.12 7.83 -4.95
C GLU A 67 7.11 7.38 -3.88
N THR A 68 6.60 6.78 -2.81
CA THR A 68 7.42 6.40 -1.66
C THR A 68 7.79 4.93 -1.64
N TRP A 69 7.44 4.15 -2.67
CA TRP A 69 7.73 2.71 -2.68
C TRP A 69 9.22 2.42 -2.51
N ARG A 70 9.52 1.49 -1.60
CA ARG A 70 10.87 0.95 -1.37
C ARG A 70 10.78 -0.56 -1.42
N ALA A 71 11.62 -1.19 -2.25
CA ALA A 71 11.82 -2.62 -2.20
C ALA A 71 12.24 -3.03 -0.78
N ARG A 72 11.76 -4.19 -0.31
CA ARG A 72 12.42 -4.88 0.79
C ARG A 72 13.46 -5.77 0.15
N ASP A 73 14.72 -5.53 0.46
CA ASP A 73 15.77 -6.51 0.23
C ASP A 73 15.40 -7.76 1.03
N GLU A 74 15.26 -8.89 0.34
CA GLU A 74 15.09 -10.23 0.93
C GLU A 74 16.46 -10.79 1.34
#